data_AF-A0A852UZY8-F1
#
_entry.id   AF-A0A852UZY8-F1
#
_cell.length_a   1.000
_cell.length_b   1.000
_cell.length_c   1.000
_cell.angle_alpha   90.00
_cell.angle_beta   90.00
_cell.angle_gamma   90.00
#
_symmetry.space_group_name_H-M   'P 1'
#
loop_
_entity.id
_entity.type
_entity.pdbx_description
1 polymer ?
#
loop_
_entity_poly.entity_id
_entity_poly.type
_entity_poly.pdbx_seq_one_letter_code
_entity_poly.pdbx_strand_id
1 'polypeptide(L)' 'MPHRDTCHHSAVAALAASAALVTGLVLAPADAVQGEAQRLMYVHVPAAWTAYAAFTVTAVSGLAVLARRGTV' A
#
# COMPACT_ATOMS: atom_id res chain seq x y z
N MET A 1 -0.87 -6.92 26.55
CA MET A 1 -2.18 -6.70 25.91
C MET A 1 -2.17 -5.36 25.15
N PRO A 2 -1.62 -5.29 23.92
CA PRO A 2 -1.40 -4.05 23.14
C PRO A 2 -2.49 -3.71 22.08
N HIS A 3 -3.77 -3.97 22.36
CA HIS A 3 -4.82 -4.02 21.32
C HIS A 3 -5.61 -2.72 21.09
N ARG A 4 -5.44 -1.69 21.92
CA ARG A 4 -6.21 -0.43 21.79
C ARG A 4 -5.54 0.58 20.86
N ASP A 5 -4.22 0.69 20.93
CA ASP A 5 -3.48 1.70 20.16
C ASP A 5 -3.37 1.32 18.68
N THR A 6 -3.28 0.02 18.38
CA THR A 6 -3.24 -0.49 17.00
C THR A 6 -4.53 -0.25 16.23
N CYS A 7 -5.69 -0.27 16.91
CA CYS A 7 -6.99 0.01 16.31
C CYS A 7 -7.08 1.45 15.77
N HIS A 8 -6.48 2.42 16.47
CA HIS A 8 -6.44 3.79 16.00
C HIS A 8 -5.66 3.91 14.68
N HIS A 9 -4.49 3.27 14.59
CA HIS A 9 -3.66 3.32 13.38
C HIS A 9 -4.35 2.64 12.19
N SER A 10 -5.01 1.49 12.41
CA SER A 10 -5.74 0.79 11.34
C SER A 10 -7.00 1.54 10.93
N ALA A 11 -7.71 2.20 11.86
CA ALA A 11 -8.84 3.06 11.52
C ALA A 11 -8.40 4.28 10.68
N VAL A 12 -7.31 4.95 11.06
CA VAL A 12 -6.74 6.07 10.29
C VAL A 12 -6.30 5.62 8.91
N ALA A 13 -5.63 4.45 8.81
CA ALA A 13 -5.22 3.90 7.52
C ALA A 13 -6.42 3.59 6.61
N ALA A 14 -7.50 3.00 7.15
CA ALA A 14 -8.71 2.71 6.40
C ALA A 14 -9.40 3.97 5.88
N LEU A 15 -9.49 5.02 6.72
CA LEU A 15 -10.05 6.32 6.34
C LEU A 15 -9.21 7.00 5.25
N ALA A 16 -7.89 6.99 5.38
CA ALA A 16 -7.00 7.57 4.37
C ALA A 16 -7.09 6.83 3.02
N ALA A 17 -7.13 5.49 3.05
CA ALA A 17 -7.27 4.68 1.84
C ALA A 17 -8.61 4.92 1.13
N SER A 18 -9.71 4.97 1.87
CA SER A 18 -11.03 5.24 1.31
C SER A 18 -11.15 6.65 0.74
N ALA A 19 -10.59 7.67 1.41
CA ALA A 19 -10.51 9.02 0.88
C ALA A 19 -9.72 9.06 -0.45
N ALA A 20 -8.56 8.41 -0.50
CA ALA A 20 -7.73 8.34 -1.71
C ALA A 20 -8.46 7.68 -2.89
N LEU A 21 -9.19 6.58 -2.64
CA LEU A 21 -9.99 5.89 -3.66
C LEU A 21 -11.09 6.80 -4.22
N VAL A 22 -11.82 7.52 -3.37
CA VAL A 22 -12.88 8.44 -3.81
C VAL A 22 -12.28 9.58 -4.62
N THR A 23 -11.20 10.18 -4.15
CA THR A 23 -10.56 11.29 -4.86
C THR A 23 -9.99 10.85 -6.21
N GLY A 24 -9.36 9.68 -6.28
CA GLY A 24 -8.70 9.19 -7.50
C GLY A 24 -9.65 8.61 -8.55
N LEU A 25 -10.70 7.89 -8.14
CA LEU A 25 -11.61 7.20 -9.06
C LEU A 25 -12.89 7.98 -9.37
N VAL A 26 -13.33 8.88 -8.49
CA VAL A 26 -14.64 9.55 -8.62
C VAL A 26 -14.51 11.06 -8.81
N LEU A 27 -13.54 11.72 -8.17
CA LEU A 27 -13.40 13.17 -8.24
C LEU A 27 -12.36 13.64 -9.27
N ALA A 28 -11.33 12.85 -9.53
CA ALA A 28 -10.29 13.21 -10.50
C ALA A 28 -10.91 13.38 -11.91
N PRO A 29 -10.65 14.48 -12.63
CA PRO A 29 -11.16 14.65 -13.98
C PRO A 29 -10.53 13.64 -14.95
N ALA A 30 -11.24 13.37 -16.05
CA ALA A 30 -10.71 12.56 -17.15
C ALA A 30 -9.50 13.24 -17.78
N ASP A 31 -8.49 12.46 -18.16
CA ASP A 31 -7.36 12.97 -18.93
C ASP A 31 -7.73 13.18 -20.40
N ALA A 32 -7.12 14.17 -21.05
CA ALA A 32 -7.42 14.52 -22.43
C ALA A 32 -7.05 13.43 -23.45
N VAL A 33 -6.03 12.62 -23.15
CA VAL A 33 -5.52 11.58 -24.05
C VAL A 33 -6.03 10.21 -23.63
N GLN A 34 -5.91 9.89 -22.34
CA GLN A 34 -6.25 8.58 -21.80
C GLN A 34 -7.69 8.45 -21.31
N GLY A 35 -8.46 9.55 -21.27
CA GLY A 35 -9.85 9.56 -20.81
C GLY A 35 -10.01 9.04 -19.38
N GLU A 36 -11.08 8.27 -19.14
CA GLU A 36 -11.38 7.67 -17.83
C GLU A 36 -10.33 6.64 -17.38
N ALA A 37 -9.61 6.01 -18.32
CA ALA A 37 -8.63 4.98 -17.98
C ALA A 37 -7.45 5.53 -17.17
N GLN A 38 -7.15 6.82 -17.30
CA GLN A 38 -6.11 7.49 -16.51
C GLN A 38 -6.41 7.41 -15.00
N ARG A 39 -7.68 7.40 -14.60
CA ARG A 39 -8.09 7.42 -13.19
C ARG A 39 -7.60 6.18 -12.42
N LEU A 40 -7.41 5.06 -13.13
CA LEU A 40 -6.82 3.85 -12.55
C LEU A 40 -5.38 4.06 -12.07
N MET A 41 -4.63 5.01 -12.65
CA MET A 41 -3.24 5.27 -12.26
C MET A 41 -3.12 5.83 -10.84
N TYR A 42 -4.16 6.53 -10.34
CA TYR A 42 -4.22 7.00 -8.95
C TYR A 42 -4.30 5.87 -7.92
N VAL A 43 -4.73 4.67 -8.33
CA VAL A 43 -4.76 3.47 -7.46
C VAL A 43 -3.61 2.54 -7.79
N HIS A 44 -3.36 2.32 -9.08
CA HIS A 44 -2.39 1.34 -9.56
C HIS A 44 -0.95 1.69 -9.14
N VAL A 45 -0.50 2.93 -9.38
CA VAL A 45 0.90 3.30 -9.12
C VAL A 45 1.22 3.21 -7.63
N PRO A 46 0.45 3.81 -6.71
CA PRO A 46 0.69 3.66 -5.27
C PRO A 46 0.60 2.20 -4.80
N ALA A 47 -0.34 1.41 -5.34
CA ALA A 47 -0.48 -0.01 -5.00
C ALA A 47 0.74 -0.83 -5.43
N ALA A 48 1.31 -0.56 -6.62
CA ALA A 48 2.51 -1.23 -7.10
C ALA A 48 3.71 -0.94 -6.18
N TRP A 49 3.93 0.32 -5.81
CA TRP A 49 4.99 0.69 -4.86
C TRP A 49 4.80 0.04 -3.48
N THR A 50 3.56 0.04 -2.98
CA THR A 50 3.23 -0.59 -1.69
C THR A 50 3.48 -2.10 -1.73
N ALA A 51 3.12 -2.77 -2.82
CA ALA A 51 3.37 -4.19 -3.02
C ALA A 51 4.87 -4.50 -3.07
N TYR A 52 5.65 -3.73 -3.84
CA TYR A 52 7.10 -3.91 -3.88
C TYR A 52 7.73 -3.73 -2.51
N ALA A 53 7.36 -2.70 -1.74
CA ALA A 53 7.87 -2.50 -0.38
C ALA A 53 7.54 -3.71 0.53
N ALA A 54 6.30 -4.21 0.50
CA ALA A 54 5.88 -5.36 1.28
C ALA A 54 6.67 -6.64 0.91
N PHE A 55 6.86 -6.89 -0.39
CA PHE A 55 7.65 -8.03 -0.86
C PHE A 55 9.12 -7.89 -0.51
N THR A 56 9.71 -6.69 -0.61
CA THR A 56 11.10 -6.42 -0.20
C THR A 56 11.28 -6.69 1.29
N VAL A 57 10.41 -6.17 2.15
CA VAL A 57 10.46 -6.43 3.61
C VAL A 57 10.36 -7.92 3.91
N THR A 58 9.45 -8.61 3.22
CA THR A 58 9.27 -10.06 3.36
C THR A 58 10.53 -10.83 2.96
N ALA A 59 11.11 -10.51 1.79
CA ALA A 59 12.32 -11.14 1.29
C ALA A 59 13.53 -10.90 2.22
N VAL A 60 13.75 -9.64 2.65
CA VAL A 60 14.83 -9.29 3.57
C VAL A 60 14.67 -9.99 4.91
N SER A 61 13.44 -10.04 5.45
CA SER A 61 13.17 -10.73 6.72
C SER A 61 13.44 -12.23 6.62
N GLY A 62 13.01 -12.86 5.52
CA GLY A 62 13.28 -14.27 5.23
C GLY A 62 14.78 -14.57 5.13
N LEU A 63 15.52 -13.77 4.37
CA LEU A 63 16.98 -13.87 4.26
C LEU A 63 17.66 -13.70 5.62
N ALA A 64 17.22 -12.73 6.43
CA ALA A 64 17.78 -12.48 7.75
C ALA A 64 17.55 -13.67 8.70
N VAL A 65 16.40 -14.34 8.63
CA VAL A 65 16.14 -15.57 9.40
C VAL A 65 17.05 -16.70 8.94
N LEU A 66 17.19 -16.91 7.63
CA LEU A 66 18.03 -17.97 7.09
C LEU A 66 19.50 -17.75 7.46
N ALA A 67 20.01 -16.52 7.33
CA ALA A 67 21.36 -16.17 7.71
C ALA A 67 21.66 -16.50 9.17
N ARG A 68 20.74 -16.15 10.09
CA ARG A 68 20.88 -16.47 11.53
C ARG A 68 20.89 -17.97 11.83
N ARG A 69 20.20 -18.78 11.01
CA ARG A 69 20.12 -20.24 11.19
C ARG A 69 21.28 -20.99 10.54
N GLY A 70 21.88 -20.44 9.50
CA GLY A 70 23.03 -21.04 8.81
C GLY A 70 24.38 -20.73 9.44
N THR A 71 24.44 -19.81 10.41
CA THR A 71 25.66 -19.41 11.13
C THR A 71 25.81 -20.08 12.51
N VAL A 72 25.07 -21.15 12.79
CA VAL A 72 25.12 -21.94 14.05
C VAL A 72 25.48 -23.39 13.76
#